data_AF-A0A851N2S7-F1
#
_entry.id   AF-A0A851N2S7-F1
#
_cell.length_a   1.000
_cell.length_b   1.000
_cell.length_c   1.000
_cell.angle_alpha   90.00
_cell.angle_beta   90.00
_cell.angle_gamma   90.00
#
_symmetry.space_group_name_H-M   'P 1'
#
loop_
_entity.id
_entity.type
_entity.pdbx_description
1 polymer ?
#
loop_
_entity_poly.entity_id
_entity_poly.type
_entity_poly.pdbx_seq_one_letter_code
_entity_poly.pdbx_strand_id
1 'polypeptide(L)'
;AEGCCAEPRGRGQLSAGLVLRWFQGHLQRCLGAVRYRLQQRCRVRLAACAGRPPTLHIVPCSDYVCCHISMAVRLIPAIPLGDALYLTALPPPGPPAPEALWGLNASRQEQRLLCWLKEQAPASSCHLKCLRILKGLRDLRGQGLEEPLCSHWGRVLSSYVLKTALFSVLLRGPLEAWDERFLLERLEDLVLFLRDCLRKQVLMDFFLGNPSVPEAVALPRFLKEAAPVNLLAAFDGPTLDLVAFQLISTWVQAPHIIRMYSSPRYWRPVPTP
;
A
#
# COMPACT_ATOMS: atom_id res chain seq x y z
N ALA A 1 -30.15 -9.46 -1.26
CA ALA A 1 -29.26 -8.28 -1.13
C ALA A 1 -29.49 -7.51 0.19
N GLU A 2 -30.54 -7.80 0.95
CA GLU A 2 -30.95 -7.02 2.13
C GLU A 2 -29.96 -7.03 3.31
N GLY A 3 -29.07 -8.03 3.42
CA GLY A 3 -28.11 -8.14 4.54
C GLY A 3 -26.83 -7.29 4.43
N CYS A 4 -26.68 -6.45 3.41
CA CYS A 4 -25.48 -5.63 3.21
C CYS A 4 -25.71 -4.12 3.34
N CYS A 5 -26.95 -3.71 3.59
CA CYS A 5 -27.31 -2.31 3.77
C CYS A 5 -27.30 -1.95 5.27
N ALA A 6 -26.86 -0.74 5.57
CA ALA A 6 -27.05 -0.09 6.86
C ALA A 6 -27.89 1.17 6.65
N GLU A 7 -28.56 1.66 7.69
CA GLU A 7 -29.39 2.88 7.62
C GLU A 7 -28.78 4.04 8.41
N PRO A 8 -27.60 4.57 8.02
CA PRO A 8 -27.10 5.78 8.64
C PRO A 8 -28.05 6.93 8.27
N ARG A 9 -28.72 7.49 9.28
CA ARG A 9 -29.67 8.62 9.15
C ARG A 9 -30.95 8.31 8.34
N GLY A 10 -31.45 7.07 8.42
CA GLY A 10 -32.77 6.70 7.86
C GLY A 10 -32.81 6.54 6.34
N ARG A 11 -31.65 6.46 5.66
CA ARG A 11 -31.55 6.06 4.25
C ARG A 11 -30.69 4.81 4.14
N GLY A 12 -31.18 3.79 3.43
CA GLY A 12 -30.42 2.57 3.15
C GLY A 12 -29.17 2.88 2.33
N GLN A 13 -28.00 2.64 2.90
CA GLN A 13 -26.69 2.76 2.26
C GLN A 13 -25.97 1.42 2.30
N LEU A 14 -25.21 1.11 1.24
CA LEU A 14 -24.42 -0.12 1.21
C LEU A 14 -23.24 0.00 2.19
N SER A 15 -23.21 -0.87 3.20
CA SER A 15 -22.17 -0.87 4.22
C SER A 15 -20.94 -1.64 3.74
N ALA A 16 -19.79 -0.97 3.68
CA ALA A 16 -18.52 -1.59 3.35
C ALA A 16 -18.20 -2.72 4.34
N GLY A 17 -18.47 -2.49 5.64
CA GLY A 17 -18.25 -3.48 6.69
C GLY A 17 -19.15 -4.72 6.56
N LEU A 18 -20.43 -4.55 6.19
CA LEU A 18 -21.34 -5.68 5.97
C LEU A 18 -20.99 -6.44 4.69
N VAL A 19 -20.67 -5.74 3.60
CA VAL A 19 -20.21 -6.38 2.35
C VAL A 19 -18.94 -7.18 2.59
N LEU A 20 -17.99 -6.64 3.35
CA LEU A 20 -16.76 -7.35 3.69
C LEU A 20 -17.04 -8.62 4.50
N ARG A 21 -17.93 -8.55 5.50
CA ARG A 21 -18.35 -9.72 6.31
C ARG A 21 -19.03 -10.78 5.44
N TRP A 22 -19.97 -10.38 4.60
CA TRP A 22 -20.63 -11.28 3.64
C TRP A 22 -19.60 -11.94 2.70
N PHE A 23 -18.67 -11.16 2.16
CA PHE A 23 -17.64 -11.62 1.23
C PHE A 23 -16.71 -12.65 1.88
N GLN A 24 -16.30 -12.42 3.14
CA GLN A 24 -15.51 -13.40 3.91
C GLN A 24 -16.25 -14.74 4.05
N GLY A 25 -17.51 -14.72 4.46
CA GLY A 25 -18.33 -15.94 4.60
C GLY A 25 -18.59 -16.63 3.25
N HIS A 26 -18.68 -15.88 2.17
CA HIS A 26 -18.79 -16.43 0.81
C HIS A 26 -17.48 -17.13 0.40
N LEU A 27 -16.33 -16.46 0.55
CA LEU A 27 -15.01 -17.02 0.22
C LEU A 27 -14.71 -18.29 1.02
N GLN A 28 -15.08 -18.33 2.29
CA GLN A 28 -14.86 -19.52 3.13
C GLN A 28 -15.65 -20.73 2.61
N ARG A 29 -16.90 -20.53 2.17
CA ARG A 29 -17.72 -21.58 1.54
C ARG A 29 -17.15 -22.03 0.19
N CYS A 30 -16.78 -21.08 -0.67
CA CYS A 30 -16.16 -21.39 -1.97
C CYS A 30 -14.84 -22.14 -1.81
N LEU A 31 -13.99 -21.73 -0.86
CA LEU A 31 -12.74 -22.42 -0.56
C LEU A 31 -13.00 -23.86 -0.13
N GLY A 32 -14.02 -24.10 0.72
CA GLY A 32 -14.44 -25.45 1.10
C GLY A 32 -14.75 -26.35 -0.11
N ALA A 33 -15.43 -25.81 -1.13
CA ALA A 33 -15.78 -26.55 -2.34
C ALA A 33 -14.59 -26.89 -3.25
N VAL A 34 -13.57 -26.03 -3.32
CA VAL A 34 -12.42 -26.22 -4.24
C VAL A 34 -11.19 -26.82 -3.57
N ARG A 35 -11.13 -26.82 -2.23
CA ARG A 35 -9.93 -27.23 -1.46
C ARG A 35 -9.46 -28.64 -1.79
N TYR A 36 -10.37 -29.59 -1.97
CA TYR A 36 -10.03 -30.97 -2.31
C TYR A 36 -9.26 -31.07 -3.64
N ARG A 37 -9.63 -30.26 -4.65
CA ARG A 37 -8.94 -30.25 -5.95
C ARG A 37 -7.53 -29.67 -5.88
N LEU A 38 -7.31 -28.77 -4.91
CA LEU A 38 -6.04 -28.07 -4.75
C LEU A 38 -5.04 -28.82 -3.86
N GLN A 39 -5.51 -29.71 -2.97
CA GLN A 39 -4.71 -30.32 -1.91
C GLN A 39 -3.46 -31.09 -2.40
N GLN A 40 -3.52 -31.66 -3.60
CA GLN A 40 -2.40 -32.39 -4.20
C GLN A 40 -1.28 -31.46 -4.69
N ARG A 41 -1.59 -30.19 -4.98
CA ARG A 41 -0.65 -29.21 -5.53
C ARG A 41 -0.23 -28.16 -4.51
N CYS A 42 -1.14 -27.76 -3.63
CA CYS A 42 -0.90 -26.72 -2.64
C CYS A 42 -1.82 -26.83 -1.43
N ARG A 43 -1.32 -26.37 -0.28
CA ARG A 43 -2.11 -26.11 0.92
C ARG A 43 -2.64 -24.68 0.83
N VAL A 44 -3.96 -24.56 0.87
CA VAL A 44 -4.64 -23.26 0.81
C VAL A 44 -5.34 -22.99 2.14
N ARG A 45 -5.13 -21.79 2.70
CA ARG A 45 -5.74 -21.32 3.95
C ARG A 45 -6.28 -19.92 3.76
N LEU A 46 -7.46 -19.63 4.29
CA LEU A 46 -8.03 -18.29 4.33
C LEU A 46 -7.83 -17.72 5.73
N ALA A 47 -7.02 -16.66 5.85
CA ALA A 47 -6.94 -15.87 7.06
C ALA A 47 -7.99 -14.76 6.98
N ALA A 48 -8.96 -14.77 7.91
CA ALA A 48 -9.98 -13.73 8.01
C ALA A 48 -9.89 -13.09 9.40
N CYS A 49 -9.92 -11.76 9.45
CA CYS A 49 -10.04 -11.01 10.69
C CYS A 49 -11.23 -10.05 10.55
N ALA A 50 -11.93 -9.80 11.66
CA ALA A 50 -13.03 -8.84 11.68
C ALA A 50 -12.53 -7.46 11.16
N GLY A 51 -13.29 -6.88 10.23
CA GLY A 51 -12.98 -5.56 9.66
C GLY A 51 -11.78 -5.49 8.72
N ARG A 52 -11.13 -6.61 8.36
CA ARG A 52 -10.00 -6.63 7.40
C ARG A 52 -10.28 -7.52 6.19
N PRO A 53 -9.79 -7.16 4.98
CA PRO A 53 -9.88 -8.05 3.83
C PRO A 53 -9.24 -9.42 4.10
N PRO A 54 -9.92 -10.53 3.76
CA PRO A 54 -9.36 -11.85 3.94
C PRO A 54 -8.12 -12.05 3.06
N THR A 55 -7.15 -12.80 3.58
CA THR A 55 -5.91 -13.14 2.87
C THR A 55 -5.86 -14.64 2.61
N LEU A 56 -5.73 -15.00 1.34
CA LEU A 56 -5.58 -16.38 0.89
C LEU A 56 -4.09 -16.74 0.88
N HIS A 57 -3.69 -17.64 1.77
CA HIS A 57 -2.37 -18.20 1.83
C HIS A 57 -2.31 -19.47 0.99
N ILE A 58 -1.38 -19.52 0.05
CA ILE A 58 -1.14 -20.64 -0.86
C ILE A 58 0.29 -21.10 -0.64
N VAL A 59 0.44 -22.33 -0.15
CA VAL A 59 1.74 -22.97 0.08
C VAL A 59 1.84 -24.16 -0.85
N PRO A 60 2.70 -24.14 -1.88
CA PRO A 60 2.90 -25.29 -2.76
C PRO A 60 3.30 -26.54 -1.97
N CYS A 61 2.80 -27.70 -2.37
CA CYS A 61 3.16 -28.99 -1.78
C CYS A 61 4.42 -29.61 -2.40
N SER A 62 5.13 -28.87 -3.27
CA SER A 62 6.27 -29.39 -4.02
C SER A 62 7.43 -29.79 -3.09
N ASP A 63 8.06 -30.89 -3.47
CA ASP A 63 9.25 -31.53 -2.93
C ASP A 63 10.57 -30.94 -3.48
N TYR A 64 10.49 -30.04 -4.46
CA TYR A 64 11.65 -29.32 -4.97
C TYR A 64 11.99 -28.13 -4.05
N VAL A 65 13.24 -28.08 -3.60
CA VAL A 65 13.81 -27.10 -2.64
C VAL A 65 13.54 -25.64 -3.05
N CYS A 66 13.38 -25.34 -4.34
CA CYS A 66 13.12 -23.98 -4.85
C CYS A 66 11.63 -23.58 -4.92
N CYS A 67 10.69 -24.50 -4.66
CA CYS A 67 9.26 -24.30 -4.87
C CYS A 67 8.44 -24.05 -3.58
N HIS A 68 9.10 -23.86 -2.42
CA HIS A 68 8.41 -23.57 -1.15
C HIS A 68 7.98 -22.10 -0.98
N ILE A 69 8.01 -21.31 -2.05
CA ILE A 69 7.61 -19.90 -1.99
C ILE A 69 6.10 -19.85 -1.69
N SER A 70 5.77 -19.48 -0.46
CA SER A 70 4.39 -19.23 -0.08
C SER A 70 3.91 -17.91 -0.69
N MET A 71 2.67 -17.90 -1.15
CA MET A 71 2.01 -16.71 -1.66
C MET A 71 0.88 -16.32 -0.73
N ALA A 72 0.76 -15.01 -0.46
CA ALA A 72 -0.36 -14.44 0.26
C ALA A 72 -1.11 -13.47 -0.65
N VAL A 73 -2.37 -13.77 -0.97
CA VAL A 73 -3.21 -12.97 -1.85
C VAL A 73 -4.30 -12.31 -1.02
N ARG A 74 -4.26 -10.98 -0.90
CA ARG A 74 -5.32 -10.23 -0.24
C ARG A 74 -6.51 -10.09 -1.19
N LEU A 75 -7.68 -10.58 -0.77
CA LEU A 75 -8.91 -10.54 -1.56
C LEU A 75 -9.77 -9.39 -1.05
N ILE A 76 -10.00 -8.38 -1.88
CA ILE A 76 -10.72 -7.15 -1.51
C ILE A 76 -11.98 -7.05 -2.38
N PRO A 77 -13.19 -7.03 -1.81
CA PRO A 77 -14.40 -6.81 -2.59
C PRO A 77 -14.40 -5.38 -3.13
N ALA A 78 -14.76 -5.25 -4.40
CA ALA A 78 -14.66 -4.01 -5.15
C ALA A 78 -15.92 -3.78 -6.00
N ILE A 79 -16.43 -2.55 -6.01
CA ILE A 79 -17.56 -2.11 -6.82
C ILE A 79 -17.02 -1.18 -7.90
N PRO A 80 -17.21 -1.49 -9.19
CA PRO A 80 -16.75 -0.62 -10.27
C PRO A 80 -17.54 0.70 -10.30
N LEU A 81 -16.84 1.82 -10.46
CA LEU A 81 -17.45 3.14 -10.66
C LEU A 81 -17.41 3.63 -12.11
N GLY A 82 -16.71 2.90 -13.00
CA GLY A 82 -16.33 3.40 -14.32
C GLY A 82 -14.87 3.90 -14.33
N ASP A 83 -14.33 4.17 -15.54
CA ASP A 83 -12.95 4.66 -15.74
C ASP A 83 -11.85 3.87 -15.02
N ALA A 84 -12.09 2.56 -14.85
CA ALA A 84 -11.21 1.65 -14.12
C ALA A 84 -10.96 2.07 -12.65
N LEU A 85 -11.94 2.76 -12.05
CA LEU A 85 -12.01 3.10 -10.64
C LEU A 85 -12.92 2.13 -9.90
N TYR A 86 -12.59 1.90 -8.63
CA TYR A 86 -13.33 0.96 -7.78
C TYR A 86 -13.53 1.52 -6.38
N LEU A 87 -14.72 1.30 -5.81
CA LEU A 87 -14.95 1.40 -4.38
C LEU A 87 -14.57 0.09 -3.73
N THR A 88 -13.76 0.14 -2.67
CA THR A 88 -13.24 -1.03 -1.97
C THR A 88 -13.66 -1.00 -0.51
N ALA A 89 -14.02 -2.17 0.03
CA ALA A 89 -14.30 -2.30 1.46
C ALA A 89 -13.00 -2.44 2.26
N LEU A 90 -12.09 -1.48 2.10
CA LEU A 90 -10.86 -1.37 2.87
C LEU A 90 -11.10 -0.41 4.04
N PRO A 91 -10.82 -0.81 5.29
CA PRO A 91 -10.89 0.12 6.40
C PRO A 91 -9.91 1.28 6.16
N PRO A 92 -10.30 2.53 6.42
CA PRO A 92 -9.39 3.66 6.27
C PRO A 92 -8.23 3.53 7.27
N PRO A 93 -7.04 4.08 6.93
CA PRO A 93 -5.95 4.19 7.88
C PRO A 93 -6.37 5.18 8.96
N GLY A 94 -6.58 4.73 10.20
CA GLY A 94 -6.95 5.63 11.29
C GLY A 94 -7.90 5.00 12.32
N PRO A 95 -8.63 5.82 13.10
CA PRO A 95 -9.69 5.34 13.99
C PRO A 95 -10.85 4.70 13.19
N PRO A 96 -11.73 3.92 13.85
CA PRO A 96 -12.86 3.28 13.21
C PRO A 96 -13.76 4.32 12.52
N ALA A 97 -13.88 4.22 11.21
CA ALA A 97 -14.72 5.07 10.39
C ALA A 97 -16.17 4.57 10.35
N PRO A 98 -17.13 5.41 9.93
CA PRO A 98 -18.53 5.01 9.76
C PRO A 98 -18.67 3.75 8.89
N GLU A 99 -19.60 2.86 9.24
CA GLU A 99 -19.76 1.55 8.58
C GLU A 99 -20.00 1.62 7.06
N ALA A 100 -20.50 2.76 6.57
CA ALA A 100 -20.81 3.01 5.16
C ALA A 100 -19.66 3.67 4.37
N LEU A 101 -18.47 3.86 4.96
CA LEU A 101 -17.37 4.54 4.28
C LEU A 101 -16.59 3.55 3.39
N TRP A 102 -16.55 3.84 2.09
CA TRP A 102 -15.83 3.05 1.09
C TRP A 102 -14.49 3.70 0.74
N GLY A 103 -13.45 2.89 0.59
CA GLY A 103 -12.15 3.35 0.11
C GLY A 103 -12.14 3.45 -1.41
N LEU A 104 -11.75 4.60 -1.96
CA LEU A 104 -11.55 4.75 -3.40
C LEU A 104 -10.22 4.09 -3.82
N ASN A 105 -10.27 3.22 -4.82
CA ASN A 105 -9.10 2.63 -5.45
C ASN A 105 -8.87 3.26 -6.83
N ALA A 106 -7.76 3.98 -6.96
CA ALA A 106 -7.28 4.58 -8.20
C ALA A 106 -6.04 3.86 -8.76
N SER A 107 -5.85 2.57 -8.46
CA SER A 107 -4.64 1.83 -8.84
C SER A 107 -4.40 1.77 -10.35
N ARG A 108 -5.47 1.88 -11.16
CA ARG A 108 -5.34 1.98 -12.62
C ARG A 108 -4.83 3.34 -13.07
N GLN A 109 -5.17 4.42 -12.36
CA GLN A 109 -4.63 5.76 -12.63
C GLN A 109 -3.16 5.84 -12.22
N GLU A 110 -2.79 5.22 -11.09
CA GLU A 110 -1.40 5.02 -10.71
C GLU A 110 -0.62 4.25 -11.78
N GLN A 111 -1.19 3.17 -12.31
CA GLN A 111 -0.55 2.37 -13.35
C GLN A 111 -0.32 3.20 -14.62
N ARG A 112 -1.32 3.99 -15.05
CA ARG A 112 -1.18 4.90 -16.20
C ARG A 112 -0.09 5.93 -15.99
N LEU A 113 -0.04 6.56 -14.81
CA LEU A 113 1.02 7.49 -14.46
C LEU A 113 2.39 6.82 -14.49
N LEU A 114 2.53 5.62 -13.92
CA LEU A 114 3.80 4.87 -13.95
C LEU A 114 4.22 4.49 -15.37
N CYS A 115 3.28 4.11 -16.23
CA CYS A 115 3.54 3.83 -17.64
C CYS A 115 4.01 5.09 -18.36
N TRP A 116 3.29 6.21 -18.20
CA TRP A 116 3.68 7.49 -18.77
C TRP A 116 5.07 7.93 -18.29
N LEU A 117 5.34 7.85 -16.98
CA LEU A 117 6.65 8.19 -16.41
C LEU A 117 7.78 7.33 -16.98
N LYS A 118 7.53 6.06 -17.24
CA LYS A 118 8.51 5.17 -17.86
C LYS A 118 8.85 5.59 -19.29
N GLU A 119 7.89 6.14 -20.02
CA GLU A 119 8.08 6.64 -21.39
C GLU A 119 8.81 7.99 -21.42
N GLN A 120 8.61 8.82 -20.40
CA GLN A 120 9.21 10.16 -20.34
C GLN A 120 10.58 10.20 -19.66
N ALA A 121 10.85 9.29 -18.72
CA ALA A 121 12.12 9.26 -17.99
C ALA A 121 13.26 8.63 -18.82
N PRO A 122 14.53 8.88 -18.46
CA PRO A 122 15.67 8.20 -19.09
C PRO A 122 15.52 6.67 -19.04
N ALA A 123 16.04 5.97 -20.05
CA ALA A 123 16.03 4.50 -20.07
C ALA A 123 16.74 3.88 -18.84
N SER A 124 17.75 4.58 -18.34
CA SER A 124 18.52 4.31 -17.11
C SER A 124 17.84 4.82 -15.84
N SER A 125 16.56 5.19 -15.85
CA SER A 125 15.98 5.89 -14.71
C SER A 125 15.87 5.01 -13.45
N CYS A 126 16.24 5.58 -12.30
CA CYS A 126 16.28 4.88 -11.02
C CYS A 126 15.03 5.07 -10.15
N HIS A 127 14.02 5.82 -10.57
CA HIS A 127 12.85 6.14 -9.73
C HIS A 127 12.16 4.92 -9.10
N LEU A 128 11.94 3.84 -9.87
CA LEU A 128 11.38 2.59 -9.32
C LEU A 128 12.37 1.85 -8.42
N LYS A 129 13.68 1.96 -8.68
CA LYS A 129 14.74 1.39 -7.84
C LYS A 129 14.76 2.10 -6.49
N CYS A 130 14.64 3.43 -6.47
CA CYS A 130 14.49 4.23 -5.25
C CYS A 130 13.28 3.76 -4.43
N LEU A 131 12.11 3.62 -5.06
CA LEU A 131 10.90 3.18 -4.37
C LEU A 131 11.04 1.76 -3.78
N ARG A 132 11.66 0.83 -4.52
CA ARG A 132 11.91 -0.54 -4.06
C ARG A 132 12.87 -0.58 -2.87
N ILE A 133 13.96 0.19 -2.92
CA ILE A 133 14.93 0.30 -1.82
C ILE A 133 14.26 0.90 -0.58
N LEU A 134 13.54 2.00 -0.73
CA LEU A 134 12.84 2.66 0.38
C LEU A 134 11.79 1.75 1.02
N LYS A 135 11.00 1.05 0.20
CA LYS A 135 10.06 0.02 0.67
C LYS A 135 10.79 -1.09 1.43
N GLY A 136 11.90 -1.58 0.88
CA GLY A 136 12.72 -2.62 1.51
C GLY A 136 13.27 -2.18 2.87
N LEU A 137 13.85 -0.97 2.95
CA LEU A 137 14.35 -0.40 4.20
C LEU A 137 13.24 -0.26 5.25
N ARG A 138 12.06 0.22 4.85
CA ARG A 138 10.89 0.27 5.73
C ARG A 138 10.51 -1.12 6.24
N ASP A 139 10.39 -2.10 5.35
CA ASP A 139 9.95 -3.45 5.69
C ASP A 139 10.97 -4.18 6.59
N LEU A 140 12.27 -4.03 6.31
CA LEU A 140 13.35 -4.58 7.12
C LEU A 140 13.40 -3.94 8.51
N ARG A 141 13.29 -2.61 8.59
CA ARG A 141 13.29 -1.94 9.90
C ARG A 141 12.07 -2.30 10.72
N GLY A 142 10.90 -2.40 10.09
CA GLY A 142 9.64 -2.71 10.78
C GLY A 142 9.69 -4.00 11.61
N GLN A 143 10.48 -4.99 11.21
CA GLN A 143 10.62 -6.27 11.93
C GLN A 143 11.34 -6.16 13.27
N GLY A 144 12.11 -5.08 13.50
CA GLY A 144 12.91 -4.88 14.71
C GLY A 144 12.46 -3.71 15.59
N LEU A 145 11.30 -3.11 15.31
CA LEU A 145 10.75 -2.03 16.12
C LEU A 145 9.86 -2.59 17.23
N GLU A 146 9.89 -1.95 18.40
CA GLU A 146 8.98 -2.24 19.51
C GLU A 146 7.64 -1.53 19.34
N GLU A 147 6.58 -2.04 19.99
CA GLU A 147 5.29 -1.34 20.07
C GLU A 147 5.40 -0.10 20.98
N PRO A 148 4.66 0.99 20.71
CA PRO A 148 3.65 1.14 19.66
C PRO A 148 4.22 1.55 18.29
N LEU A 149 5.53 1.81 18.18
CA LEU A 149 6.12 2.35 16.96
C LEU A 149 6.03 1.37 15.79
N CYS A 150 6.17 0.07 16.04
CA CYS A 150 6.04 -0.97 15.01
C CYS A 150 4.69 -0.90 14.28
N SER A 151 3.58 -0.82 15.03
CA SER A 151 2.24 -0.74 14.44
C SER A 151 1.99 0.54 13.64
N HIS A 152 2.60 1.67 14.05
CA HIS A 152 2.47 2.94 13.33
C HIS A 152 3.40 3.05 12.12
N TRP A 153 4.61 2.48 12.19
CA TRP A 153 5.64 2.56 11.16
C TRP A 153 5.13 2.13 9.78
N GLY A 154 4.55 0.92 9.69
CA GLY A 154 4.01 0.39 8.43
C GLY A 154 2.73 1.09 7.97
N ARG A 155 1.96 1.69 8.89
CA ARG A 155 0.71 2.41 8.59
C ARG A 155 0.98 3.80 8.04
N VAL A 156 1.85 4.55 8.71
CA VAL A 156 2.27 5.91 8.31
C VAL A 156 3.08 5.82 7.02
N LEU A 157 4.11 4.98 6.95
CA LEU A 157 4.91 4.79 5.74
C LEU A 157 4.32 3.71 4.82
N SER A 158 3.00 3.71 4.64
CA SER A 158 2.34 2.75 3.76
C SER A 158 2.92 2.79 2.34
N SER A 159 2.78 1.69 1.59
CA SER A 159 3.26 1.67 0.19
C SER A 159 2.58 2.73 -0.68
N TYR A 160 1.39 3.19 -0.30
CA TYR A 160 0.71 4.29 -0.97
C TYR A 160 1.41 5.63 -0.67
N VAL A 161 1.70 5.92 0.62
CA VAL A 161 2.47 7.11 1.03
C VAL A 161 3.83 7.19 0.33
N LEU A 162 4.56 6.07 0.24
CA LEU A 162 5.86 6.03 -0.47
C LEU A 162 5.71 6.34 -1.97
N LYS A 163 4.67 5.83 -2.63
CA LYS A 163 4.38 6.13 -4.05
C LYS A 163 3.98 7.59 -4.24
N THR A 164 3.11 8.12 -3.39
CA THR A 164 2.66 9.52 -3.44
C THR A 164 3.83 10.48 -3.25
N ALA A 165 4.76 10.17 -2.33
CA ALA A 165 5.98 10.92 -2.16
C ALA A 165 6.88 10.86 -3.41
N LEU A 166 7.05 9.67 -4.00
CA LEU A 166 7.78 9.52 -5.26
C LEU A 166 7.19 10.40 -6.36
N PHE A 167 5.88 10.32 -6.61
CA PHE A 167 5.23 11.13 -7.65
C PHE A 167 5.38 12.63 -7.38
N SER A 168 5.25 13.04 -6.12
CA SER A 168 5.39 14.45 -5.72
C SER A 168 6.80 14.99 -5.97
N VAL A 169 7.85 14.23 -5.66
CA VAL A 169 9.23 14.65 -5.91
C VAL A 169 9.56 14.59 -7.40
N LEU A 170 9.12 13.52 -8.06
CA LEU A 170 9.45 13.24 -9.45
C LEU A 170 8.90 14.28 -10.42
N LEU A 171 7.68 14.79 -10.16
CA LEU A 171 7.03 15.78 -11.02
C LEU A 171 7.36 17.24 -10.66
N ARG A 172 8.22 17.49 -9.66
CA ARG A 172 8.68 18.85 -9.32
C ARG A 172 9.88 19.31 -10.13
N GLY A 173 10.58 18.40 -10.81
CA GLY A 173 11.82 18.69 -11.51
C GLY A 173 11.95 17.90 -12.81
N PRO A 174 13.07 18.09 -13.53
CA PRO A 174 13.33 17.38 -14.78
C PRO A 174 13.44 15.87 -14.55
N LEU A 175 12.88 15.07 -15.45
CA LEU A 175 12.91 13.61 -15.34
C LEU A 175 14.31 13.04 -15.56
N GLU A 176 15.16 13.77 -16.25
CA GLU A 176 16.58 13.48 -16.49
C GLU A 176 17.37 13.41 -15.18
N ALA A 177 16.94 14.14 -14.14
CA ALA A 177 17.55 14.08 -12.81
C ALA A 177 17.40 12.71 -12.14
N TRP A 178 16.57 11.82 -12.70
CA TRP A 178 16.36 10.46 -12.21
C TRP A 178 17.21 9.41 -12.91
N ASP A 179 18.25 9.81 -13.65
CA ASP A 179 19.24 8.87 -14.17
C ASP A 179 19.91 8.04 -13.05
N GLU A 180 20.25 6.78 -13.32
CA GLU A 180 20.81 5.85 -12.32
C GLU A 180 22.09 6.32 -11.66
N ARG A 181 22.88 7.18 -12.31
CA ARG A 181 24.08 7.77 -11.68
C ARG A 181 23.75 8.59 -10.43
N PHE A 182 22.52 9.09 -10.31
CA PHE A 182 22.05 9.91 -9.19
C PHE A 182 21.18 9.11 -8.19
N LEU A 183 21.24 7.78 -8.20
CA LEU A 183 20.38 6.92 -7.37
C LEU A 183 20.43 7.27 -5.88
N LEU A 184 21.62 7.57 -5.35
CA LEU A 184 21.79 7.85 -3.92
C LEU A 184 21.17 9.21 -3.56
N GLU A 185 21.42 10.21 -4.38
CA GLU A 185 20.89 11.57 -4.26
C GLU A 185 19.36 11.58 -4.40
N ARG A 186 18.81 10.82 -5.36
CA ARG A 186 17.35 10.68 -5.52
C ARG A 186 16.71 9.95 -4.34
N LEU A 187 17.38 8.96 -3.75
CA LEU A 187 16.92 8.31 -2.53
C LEU A 187 16.93 9.26 -1.34
N GLU A 188 18.00 10.04 -1.17
CA GLU A 188 18.12 11.03 -0.11
C GLU A 188 17.02 12.10 -0.23
N ASP A 189 16.80 12.64 -1.43
CA ASP A 189 15.73 13.61 -1.70
C ASP A 189 14.35 13.06 -1.29
N LEU A 190 14.07 11.78 -1.58
CA LEU A 190 12.81 11.14 -1.18
C LEU A 190 12.68 10.99 0.33
N VAL A 191 13.76 10.61 1.01
CA VAL A 191 13.78 10.45 2.47
C VAL A 191 13.59 11.80 3.16
N LEU A 192 14.31 12.84 2.69
CA LEU A 192 14.19 14.19 3.23
C LEU A 192 12.81 14.78 2.95
N PHE A 193 12.26 14.57 1.76
CA PHE A 193 10.90 14.97 1.43
C PHE A 193 9.87 14.30 2.35
N LEU A 194 9.96 12.99 2.55
CA LEU A 194 9.07 12.27 3.46
C LEU A 194 9.19 12.77 4.91
N ARG A 195 10.42 12.96 5.42
CA ARG A 195 10.65 13.56 6.74
C ARG A 195 9.94 14.90 6.88
N ASP A 196 10.08 15.75 5.87
CA ASP A 196 9.48 17.09 5.90
C ASP A 196 7.95 17.04 5.85
N CYS A 197 7.38 16.14 5.05
CA CYS A 197 5.94 15.86 5.06
C CYS A 197 5.44 15.39 6.42
N LEU A 198 6.17 14.49 7.09
CA LEU A 198 5.81 13.98 8.41
C LEU A 198 5.85 15.07 9.48
N ARG A 199 6.95 15.86 9.53
CA ARG A 199 7.09 16.98 10.48
C ARG A 199 6.06 18.08 10.27
N LYS A 200 5.74 18.38 9.01
CA LYS A 200 4.69 19.35 8.64
C LYS A 200 3.29 18.75 8.73
N GLN A 201 3.18 17.43 8.96
CA GLN A 201 1.94 16.66 9.00
C GLN A 201 1.09 16.79 7.72
N VAL A 202 1.74 16.98 6.57
CA VAL A 202 1.09 17.22 5.28
C VAL A 202 1.72 16.37 4.17
N LEU A 203 0.92 15.46 3.62
CA LEU A 203 1.17 14.81 2.34
C LEU A 203 -0.17 14.64 1.63
N MET A 204 -0.44 15.45 0.61
CA MET A 204 -1.69 15.36 -0.15
C MET A 204 -1.72 14.12 -1.02
N ASP A 205 -2.91 13.51 -1.14
CA ASP A 205 -3.20 12.46 -2.10
C ASP A 205 -2.84 12.93 -3.51
N PHE A 206 -2.23 12.04 -4.29
CA PHE A 206 -1.69 12.43 -5.58
C PHE A 206 -2.78 12.66 -6.65
N PHE A 207 -3.93 11.98 -6.57
CA PHE A 207 -4.97 12.04 -7.60
C PHE A 207 -6.20 12.85 -7.17
N LEU A 208 -6.47 12.96 -5.87
CA LEU A 208 -7.63 13.68 -5.36
C LEU A 208 -7.32 15.17 -5.17
N GLY A 209 -7.97 16.02 -5.97
CA GLY A 209 -7.84 17.48 -5.86
C GLY A 209 -6.47 18.03 -6.24
N ASN A 210 -5.65 17.24 -6.94
CA ASN A 210 -4.31 17.65 -7.36
C ASN A 210 -4.31 18.12 -8.83
N PRO A 211 -4.12 19.42 -9.10
CA PRO A 211 -4.05 19.94 -10.46
C PRO A 211 -2.73 19.59 -11.17
N SER A 212 -1.72 19.12 -10.44
CA SER A 212 -0.37 18.84 -10.97
C SER A 212 -0.26 17.48 -11.67
N VAL A 213 -1.35 16.71 -11.75
CA VAL A 213 -1.36 15.42 -12.44
C VAL A 213 -1.26 15.67 -13.95
N PRO A 214 -0.29 15.06 -14.66
CA PRO A 214 -0.14 15.24 -16.11
C PRO A 214 -1.42 14.89 -16.87
N GLU A 215 -1.80 15.71 -17.84
CA GLU A 215 -3.03 15.51 -18.62
C GLU A 215 -3.05 14.16 -19.35
N ALA A 216 -1.88 13.65 -19.74
CA ALA A 216 -1.69 12.35 -20.38
C ALA A 216 -2.20 11.17 -19.54
N VAL A 217 -2.36 11.31 -18.22
CA VAL A 217 -2.92 10.25 -17.35
C VAL A 217 -4.44 10.10 -17.53
N ALA A 218 -5.10 11.07 -18.18
CA ALA A 218 -6.55 11.09 -18.44
C ALA A 218 -7.38 10.84 -17.17
N LEU A 219 -7.12 11.66 -16.13
CA LEU A 219 -7.78 11.52 -14.84
C LEU A 219 -9.25 11.98 -14.91
N PRO A 220 -10.22 11.17 -14.41
CA PRO A 220 -11.63 11.55 -14.35
C PRO A 220 -11.87 12.88 -13.65
N ARG A 221 -12.80 13.68 -14.19
CA ARG A 221 -13.08 15.05 -13.77
C ARG A 221 -13.38 15.17 -12.27
N PHE A 222 -14.19 14.27 -11.73
CA PHE A 222 -14.57 14.30 -10.32
C PHE A 222 -13.39 14.06 -9.35
N LEU A 223 -12.32 13.39 -9.79
CA LEU A 223 -11.10 13.25 -8.98
C LEU A 223 -10.29 14.54 -8.96
N LYS A 224 -10.21 15.23 -10.11
CA LYS A 224 -9.55 16.54 -10.22
C LYS A 224 -10.27 17.60 -9.39
N GLU A 225 -11.60 17.58 -9.36
CA GLU A 225 -12.46 18.53 -8.64
C GLU A 225 -12.71 18.15 -7.17
N ALA A 226 -12.25 16.97 -6.73
CA ALA A 226 -12.40 16.56 -5.34
C ALA A 226 -11.64 17.50 -4.40
N ALA A 227 -12.12 17.63 -3.16
CA ALA A 227 -11.37 18.32 -2.13
C ALA A 227 -10.02 17.61 -1.90
N PRO A 228 -8.89 18.34 -1.80
CA PRO A 228 -7.59 17.75 -1.52
C PRO A 228 -7.62 16.93 -0.22
N VAL A 229 -7.08 15.71 -0.28
CA VAL A 229 -7.07 14.80 0.88
C VAL A 229 -5.66 14.69 1.43
N ASN A 230 -5.45 15.04 2.70
CA ASN A 230 -4.18 14.82 3.38
C ASN A 230 -4.08 13.38 3.91
N LEU A 231 -3.11 12.62 3.40
CA LEU A 231 -2.87 11.22 3.78
C LEU A 231 -2.38 11.05 5.22
N LEU A 232 -1.85 12.11 5.83
CA LEU A 232 -1.33 12.09 7.19
C LEU A 232 -2.34 12.56 8.25
N ALA A 233 -3.51 13.06 7.83
CA ALA A 233 -4.50 13.66 8.73
C ALA A 233 -5.10 12.70 9.77
N ALA A 234 -4.97 11.38 9.56
CA ALA A 234 -5.48 10.38 10.48
C ALA A 234 -4.51 10.00 11.60
N PHE A 235 -3.32 10.60 11.65
CA PHE A 235 -2.29 10.34 12.65
C PHE A 235 -2.04 11.60 13.48
N ASP A 236 -1.77 11.42 14.78
CA ASP A 236 -1.40 12.53 15.66
C ASP A 236 0.04 12.99 15.41
N GLY A 237 0.32 14.26 15.75
CA GLY A 237 1.63 14.89 15.57
C GLY A 237 2.79 14.13 16.23
N PRO A 238 2.71 13.76 17.53
CA PRO A 238 3.76 12.99 18.20
C PRO A 238 4.11 11.67 17.49
N THR A 239 3.10 10.94 17.01
CA THR A 239 3.32 9.73 16.22
C THR A 239 4.08 10.03 14.92
N LEU A 240 3.68 11.08 14.20
CA LEU A 240 4.34 11.48 12.95
C LEU A 240 5.78 11.93 13.18
N ASP A 241 6.06 12.65 14.26
CA ASP A 241 7.42 13.07 14.63
C ASP A 241 8.31 11.89 15.00
N LEU A 242 7.80 10.91 15.73
CA LEU A 242 8.52 9.68 16.06
C LEU A 242 8.85 8.88 14.79
N VAL A 243 7.89 8.76 13.86
CA VAL A 243 8.12 8.10 12.57
C VAL A 243 9.12 8.90 11.72
N ALA A 244 9.09 10.23 11.75
CA ALA A 244 10.05 11.08 11.03
C ALA A 244 11.48 10.89 11.57
N PHE A 245 11.64 10.85 12.89
CA PHE A 245 12.92 10.56 13.54
C PHE A 245 13.42 9.16 13.15
N GLN A 246 12.55 8.16 13.26
CA GLN A 246 12.88 6.77 12.92
C GLN A 246 13.24 6.62 11.43
N LEU A 247 12.59 7.37 10.52
CA LEU A 247 12.92 7.39 9.09
C LEU A 247 14.35 7.83 8.85
N ILE A 248 14.78 8.92 9.47
CA ILE A 248 16.15 9.42 9.32
C ILE A 248 17.16 8.47 9.96
N SER A 249 16.88 7.95 11.15
CA SER A 249 17.73 6.94 11.80
C SER A 249 17.91 5.70 10.91
N THR A 250 16.82 5.24 10.28
CA THR A 250 16.84 4.09 9.35
C THR A 250 17.66 4.39 8.09
N TRP A 251 17.55 5.61 7.55
CA TRP A 251 18.32 6.04 6.39
C TRP A 251 19.83 6.09 6.67
N VAL A 252 20.23 6.69 7.79
CA VAL A 252 21.63 6.74 8.22
C VAL A 252 22.21 5.33 8.42
N GLN A 253 21.39 4.39 8.92
CA GLN A 253 21.77 3.00 9.12
C GLN A 253 21.59 2.11 7.88
N ALA A 254 21.13 2.65 6.75
CA ALA A 254 20.74 1.85 5.59
C ALA A 254 21.84 0.90 5.09
N PRO A 255 23.13 1.29 4.97
CA PRO A 255 24.18 0.37 4.54
C PRO A 255 24.33 -0.85 5.46
N HIS A 256 24.19 -0.63 6.78
CA HIS A 256 24.27 -1.71 7.77
C HIS A 256 23.05 -2.62 7.72
N ILE A 257 21.85 -2.04 7.59
CA ILE A 257 20.60 -2.80 7.47
C ILE A 257 20.64 -3.67 6.21
N ILE A 258 21.00 -3.10 5.06
CA ILE A 258 21.07 -3.85 3.80
C ILE A 258 22.08 -5.01 3.92
N ARG A 259 23.28 -4.76 4.48
CA ARG A 259 24.29 -5.80 4.68
C ARG A 259 23.81 -6.91 5.61
N MET A 260 23.22 -6.57 6.75
CA MET A 260 22.72 -7.54 7.73
C MET A 260 21.69 -8.49 7.12
N TYR A 261 20.74 -7.97 6.35
CA TYR A 261 19.64 -8.75 5.79
C TYR A 261 19.91 -9.33 4.40
N SER A 262 21.04 -9.00 3.78
CA SER A 262 21.51 -9.65 2.54
C SER A 262 22.11 -11.05 2.76
N SER A 263 22.33 -11.46 4.02
CA SER A 263 22.81 -12.80 4.34
C SER A 263 21.68 -13.85 4.24
N PRO A 264 21.92 -15.02 3.60
CA PRO A 264 20.94 -16.12 3.45
C PRO A 264 20.24 -16.55 4.75
N ARG A 265 20.86 -16.28 5.91
CA ARG A 265 20.36 -16.65 7.24
C ARG A 265 19.16 -15.83 7.73
N TYR A 266 18.91 -14.64 7.14
CA TYR A 266 17.80 -13.76 7.54
C TYR A 266 16.60 -13.82 6.60
N TRP A 267 16.63 -14.67 5.57
CA TRP A 267 15.44 -15.10 4.83
C TRP A 267 14.63 -16.04 5.72
N ARG A 268 14.18 -15.56 6.89
CA ARG A 268 13.27 -16.34 7.71
C ARG A 268 11.97 -16.50 6.92
N PRO A 269 11.46 -17.73 6.77
CA PRO A 269 10.07 -17.93 6.42
C PRO A 269 9.22 -17.13 7.41
N VAL A 270 8.22 -16.41 6.91
CA VAL A 270 7.18 -15.80 7.75
C VAL A 270 6.76 -16.86 8.78
N PRO A 271 6.82 -16.57 10.09
CA PRO A 271 6.42 -17.55 11.09
C PRO A 271 4.97 -17.95 10.78
N THR A 272 4.77 -19.25 10.56
CA THR A 272 3.44 -19.82 10.45
C THR A 272 2.72 -19.60 11.77
N PRO A 273 1.49 -19.06 11.78
CA PRO A 273 0.63 -19.15 12.95
C PRO A 273 0.27 -20.62 13.23
#